data_AF-A0A916RZB6-F1
#
_entry.id   AF-A0A916RZB6-F1
#
_cell.length_a   1.000
_cell.length_b   1.000
_cell.length_c   1.000
_cell.angle_alpha   90.00
_cell.angle_beta   90.00
_cell.angle_gamma   90.00
#
_symmetry.space_group_name_H-M   'P 1'
#
loop_
_entity.id
_entity.type
_entity.pdbx_description
1 polymer ?
#
loop_
_entity_poly.entity_id
_entity_poly.type
_entity_poly.pdbx_seq_one_letter_code
_entity_poly.pdbx_strand_id
1 'polypeptide(L)'
;MAALANTIIADPDDTLADLDLSSSGTSIAPEPAPLALVVSVPAIPALPTAPANERDAFYASLEASEAAELQATASRINSRHRAAVAGLIETGKDLIRIKDSISGHFDKWLKIEFEMSKGSAWNYINTALHFADVPKVVEILPPATVYKLAAKATPEDVRNAVVQEITSGVVPTKQDVERRIAEARQRAADEERARKQAEHEQAEAERQKREDEQAWQARAKELTGAGKTEAEIQKERQKWETATAKKAREKDNRLKAKQKREEEQQREHEARQVERDLQRQTAYEAADFIRERLGDDLEAFRSLLSKADSWTFHQILINENKETA
;
A
#
# COMPACT_ATOMS: atom_id res chain seq x y z
N MET A 1 20.10 8.85 -37.28
CA MET A 1 19.81 7.91 -36.18
C MET A 1 19.89 8.67 -34.87
N ALA A 2 18.78 9.27 -34.43
CA ALA A 2 18.68 9.99 -33.17
C ALA A 2 17.45 9.44 -32.43
N ALA A 3 17.69 8.83 -31.27
CA ALA A 3 16.66 8.34 -30.37
C ALA A 3 16.16 9.52 -29.52
N LEU A 4 14.88 9.88 -29.68
CA LEU A 4 14.21 10.82 -28.80
C LEU A 4 13.49 10.03 -27.71
N ALA A 5 14.08 10.05 -26.52
CA ALA A 5 13.43 9.64 -25.28
C ALA A 5 12.35 10.68 -24.94
N ASN A 6 11.08 10.28 -24.97
CA ASN A 6 9.97 11.13 -24.55
C ASN A 6 9.58 10.78 -23.11
N THR A 7 10.12 11.54 -22.16
CA THR A 7 9.77 11.49 -20.73
C THR A 7 8.46 12.24 -20.52
N ILE A 8 7.35 11.51 -20.38
CA ILE A 8 6.09 12.08 -19.90
C ILE A 8 6.05 11.89 -18.39
N ILE A 9 6.27 12.99 -17.67
CA ILE A 9 6.02 13.13 -16.23
C ILE A 9 4.50 13.21 -16.08
N ALA A 10 3.90 12.21 -15.44
CA ALA A 10 2.52 12.26 -14.97
C ALA A 10 2.55 12.19 -13.44
N ASP A 11 1.94 13.19 -12.82
CA ASP A 11 1.73 13.32 -11.38
C ASP A 11 1.08 12.06 -10.78
N PRO A 12 1.58 11.51 -9.66
CA PRO A 12 1.08 10.26 -9.10
C PRO A 12 -0.06 10.41 -8.06
N ASP A 13 -0.67 11.58 -7.87
CA ASP A 13 -1.50 11.83 -6.67
C ASP A 13 -2.95 12.30 -6.92
N ASP A 14 -3.65 11.72 -7.92
CA ASP A 14 -5.08 12.01 -8.13
C ASP A 14 -5.88 10.87 -8.76
N THR A 15 -5.84 9.69 -8.15
CA THR A 15 -6.71 8.58 -8.58
C THR A 15 -7.25 7.81 -7.38
N LEU A 16 -8.28 8.31 -6.71
CA LEU A 16 -9.25 7.50 -5.94
C LEU A 16 -10.43 8.35 -5.41
N ALA A 17 -10.99 9.22 -6.25
CA ALA A 17 -12.28 9.86 -5.96
C ALA A 17 -13.24 9.67 -7.15
N ASP A 18 -14.48 9.36 -6.79
CA ASP A 18 -15.71 9.48 -7.58
C ASP A 18 -15.99 8.39 -8.64
N LEU A 19 -16.59 7.30 -8.13
CA LEU A 19 -17.64 6.57 -8.86
C LEU A 19 -18.99 6.90 -8.19
N ASP A 20 -19.56 8.05 -8.55
CA ASP A 20 -20.97 8.35 -8.34
C ASP A 20 -21.76 7.79 -9.54
N LEU A 21 -22.65 6.84 -9.28
CA LEU A 21 -23.58 6.29 -10.25
C LEU A 21 -25.00 6.69 -9.86
N SER A 22 -25.39 7.92 -10.21
CA SER A 22 -26.81 8.28 -10.28
C SER A 22 -27.10 9.22 -11.47
N SER A 23 -27.89 8.70 -12.40
CA SER A 23 -28.54 9.35 -13.54
C SER A 23 -30.01 8.91 -13.48
N SER A 24 -31.08 9.66 -13.79
CA SER A 24 -31.36 11.06 -14.12
C SER A 24 -32.89 11.22 -13.94
N GLY A 25 -33.40 12.43 -13.63
CA GLY A 25 -34.86 12.67 -13.67
C GLY A 25 -35.35 14.05 -13.19
N THR A 26 -35.42 15.00 -14.13
CA THR A 26 -36.43 16.08 -14.29
C THR A 26 -36.95 16.89 -13.09
N SER A 27 -36.50 18.15 -13.05
CA SER A 27 -37.14 19.41 -12.60
C SER A 27 -38.65 19.44 -12.24
N ILE A 28 -38.97 19.74 -10.96
CA ILE A 28 -40.06 20.64 -10.49
C ILE A 28 -39.63 21.27 -9.13
N ALA A 29 -39.88 22.58 -8.92
CA ALA A 29 -39.58 23.35 -7.69
C ALA A 29 -40.72 23.28 -6.62
N PRO A 30 -40.67 23.96 -5.44
CA PRO A 30 -40.28 23.37 -4.15
C PRO A 30 -41.37 23.34 -3.04
N GLU A 31 -41.04 22.63 -1.94
CA GLU A 31 -41.52 22.75 -0.53
C GLU A 31 -42.80 21.97 -0.09
N PRO A 32 -42.98 21.51 1.19
CA PRO A 32 -42.04 21.23 2.31
C PRO A 32 -42.00 19.74 2.75
N ALA A 33 -41.04 19.45 3.63
CA ALA A 33 -40.72 18.16 4.27
C ALA A 33 -41.90 17.34 4.83
N PRO A 34 -41.76 16.00 4.91
CA PRO A 34 -41.44 15.42 6.21
C PRO A 34 -40.48 14.19 6.20
N LEU A 35 -39.71 14.09 7.28
CA LEU A 35 -39.17 12.89 7.95
C LEU A 35 -38.45 11.83 7.09
N ALA A 36 -37.11 11.95 7.05
CA ALA A 36 -36.21 10.94 6.51
C ALA A 36 -36.23 9.64 7.33
N LEU A 37 -36.74 8.57 6.72
CA LEU A 37 -36.47 7.20 7.11
C LEU A 37 -35.10 6.82 6.52
N VAL A 38 -34.08 6.69 7.38
CA VAL A 38 -32.73 6.30 6.98
C VAL A 38 -32.73 4.80 6.70
N VAL A 39 -32.86 4.40 5.42
CA VAL A 39 -32.57 3.02 5.02
C VAL A 39 -31.06 2.88 4.89
N SER A 40 -30.49 2.21 5.89
CA SER A 40 -29.11 1.73 5.90
C SER A 40 -28.91 0.75 4.73
N VAL A 41 -28.03 1.08 3.79
CA VAL A 41 -27.55 0.16 2.76
C VAL A 41 -26.38 -0.64 3.36
N PRO A 42 -26.49 -1.96 3.57
CA PRO A 42 -25.37 -2.74 4.08
C PRO A 42 -24.32 -2.97 2.98
N ALA A 43 -23.05 -2.91 3.41
CA ALA A 43 -21.88 -3.23 2.62
C ALA A 43 -22.00 -4.63 1.97
N ILE A 44 -21.71 -4.71 0.68
CA ILE A 44 -21.65 -5.97 -0.08
C ILE A 44 -20.48 -6.80 0.46
N PRO A 45 -20.71 -7.98 1.08
CA PRO A 45 -19.64 -8.83 1.53
C PRO A 45 -18.96 -9.50 0.32
N ALA A 46 -17.64 -9.55 0.36
CA ALA A 46 -16.84 -10.39 -0.52
C ALA A 46 -17.34 -11.85 -0.46
N LEU A 47 -17.34 -12.54 -1.61
CA LEU A 47 -17.74 -13.93 -1.78
C LEU A 47 -17.43 -14.81 -0.55
N PRO A 48 -18.43 -15.29 0.19
CA PRO A 48 -18.24 -16.44 1.05
C PRO A 48 -18.35 -17.68 0.17
N THR A 49 -17.24 -18.37 -0.09
CA THR A 49 -17.31 -19.81 -0.35
C THR A 49 -17.69 -20.48 0.97
N ALA A 50 -18.98 -20.48 1.28
CA ALA A 50 -19.51 -21.34 2.34
C ALA A 50 -19.00 -22.77 2.07
N PRO A 51 -18.49 -23.50 3.08
CA PRO A 51 -18.13 -24.89 2.88
C PRO A 51 -19.35 -25.60 2.28
N ALA A 52 -19.17 -26.50 1.31
CA ALA A 52 -20.27 -27.13 0.56
C ALA A 52 -21.43 -27.57 1.48
N ASN A 53 -21.08 -28.03 2.68
CA ASN A 53 -21.99 -28.41 3.77
C ASN A 53 -22.99 -27.32 4.21
N GLU A 54 -22.61 -26.05 4.30
CA GLU A 54 -23.51 -24.94 4.71
C GLU A 54 -24.45 -24.52 3.58
N ARG A 55 -23.93 -24.47 2.35
CA ARG A 55 -24.75 -24.17 1.17
C ARG A 55 -25.79 -25.25 0.95
N ASP A 56 -25.37 -26.51 1.04
CA ASP A 56 -26.26 -27.65 0.86
C ASP A 56 -27.27 -27.73 2.01
N ALA A 57 -26.86 -27.45 3.26
CA ALA A 57 -27.78 -27.35 4.40
C ALA A 57 -28.81 -26.22 4.25
N PHE A 58 -28.41 -25.05 3.74
CA PHE A 58 -29.31 -23.93 3.46
C PHE A 58 -30.38 -24.34 2.44
N TYR A 59 -29.99 -24.87 1.28
CA TYR A 59 -30.95 -25.27 0.25
C TYR A 59 -31.81 -26.48 0.66
N ALA A 60 -31.27 -27.41 1.46
CA ALA A 60 -32.03 -28.54 1.98
C ALA A 60 -33.11 -28.13 3.00
N SER A 61 -32.99 -26.96 3.61
CA SER A 61 -34.00 -26.41 4.53
C SER A 61 -35.19 -25.73 3.83
N LEU A 62 -35.12 -25.58 2.50
CA LEU A 62 -36.13 -24.90 1.69
C LEU A 62 -36.99 -25.90 0.90
N GLU A 63 -38.19 -25.47 0.51
CA GLU A 63 -39.02 -26.23 -0.42
C GLU A 63 -38.32 -26.39 -1.78
N ALA A 64 -38.45 -27.57 -2.40
CA ALA A 64 -37.67 -27.91 -3.60
C ALA A 64 -37.87 -26.91 -4.76
N SER A 65 -39.08 -26.37 -4.90
CA SER A 65 -39.39 -25.33 -5.90
C SER A 65 -38.68 -24.01 -5.61
N GLU A 66 -38.62 -23.61 -4.34
CA GLU A 66 -37.98 -22.37 -3.89
C GLU A 66 -36.45 -22.46 -3.99
N ALA A 67 -35.87 -23.60 -3.59
CA ALA A 67 -34.45 -23.87 -3.75
C ALA A 67 -34.01 -23.81 -5.22
N ALA A 68 -34.79 -24.41 -6.13
CA ALA A 68 -34.51 -24.38 -7.57
C ALA A 68 -34.56 -22.95 -8.14
N GLU A 69 -35.55 -22.15 -7.75
CA GLU A 69 -35.67 -20.76 -8.19
C GLU A 69 -34.51 -19.88 -7.69
N LEU A 70 -34.13 -20.02 -6.41
CA LEU A 70 -33.01 -19.28 -5.84
C LEU A 70 -31.68 -19.67 -6.50
N GLN A 71 -31.45 -20.95 -6.75
CA GLN A 71 -30.25 -21.42 -7.45
C GLN A 71 -30.20 -20.93 -8.90
N ALA A 72 -31.32 -20.94 -9.62
CA ALA A 72 -31.42 -20.38 -10.96
C ALA A 72 -31.16 -18.87 -10.96
N THR A 73 -31.74 -18.14 -10.00
CA THR A 73 -31.53 -16.69 -9.85
C THR A 73 -30.09 -16.35 -9.53
N ALA A 74 -29.46 -17.06 -8.58
CA ALA A 74 -28.05 -16.90 -8.26
C ALA A 74 -27.16 -17.16 -9.49
N SER A 75 -27.47 -18.19 -10.27
CA SER A 75 -26.73 -18.51 -11.51
C SER A 75 -26.84 -17.39 -12.56
N ARG A 76 -28.03 -16.78 -12.74
CA ARG A 76 -28.20 -15.62 -13.63
C ARG A 76 -27.41 -14.40 -13.16
N ILE A 77 -27.45 -14.10 -11.86
CA ILE A 77 -26.72 -12.97 -11.26
C ILE A 77 -25.22 -13.15 -11.47
N ASN A 78 -24.69 -14.34 -11.16
CA ASN A 78 -23.28 -14.67 -11.36
C ASN A 78 -22.86 -14.59 -12.84
N SER A 79 -23.73 -15.00 -13.76
CA SER A 79 -23.46 -14.89 -15.20
C SER A 79 -23.35 -13.44 -15.65
N ARG A 80 -24.24 -12.55 -15.17
CA ARG A 80 -24.17 -11.11 -15.45
C ARG A 80 -22.91 -10.48 -14.86
N HIS A 81 -22.53 -10.90 -13.66
CA HIS A 81 -21.30 -10.43 -13.01
C HIS A 81 -20.06 -10.81 -13.84
N ARG A 82 -19.93 -12.08 -14.24
CA ARG A 82 -18.83 -12.53 -15.12
C ARG A 82 -18.81 -11.79 -16.45
N ALA A 83 -19.97 -11.56 -17.07
CA ALA A 83 -20.08 -10.80 -18.31
C ALA A 83 -19.62 -9.34 -18.13
N ALA A 84 -20.00 -8.69 -17.03
CA ALA A 84 -19.55 -7.34 -16.70
C ALA A 84 -18.03 -7.27 -16.50
N VAL A 85 -17.47 -8.27 -15.80
CA VAL A 85 -16.04 -8.41 -15.56
C VAL A 85 -15.26 -8.65 -16.86
N ALA A 86 -15.72 -9.55 -17.72
CA ALA A 86 -15.15 -9.78 -19.05
C ALA A 86 -15.20 -8.51 -19.91
N GLY A 87 -16.26 -7.71 -19.76
CA GLY A 87 -16.41 -6.40 -20.39
C GLY A 87 -15.27 -5.43 -20.09
N LEU A 88 -14.59 -5.54 -18.94
CA LEU A 88 -13.44 -4.69 -18.60
C LEU A 88 -12.26 -4.92 -19.57
N ILE A 89 -11.98 -6.19 -19.87
CA ILE A 89 -10.91 -6.58 -20.80
C ILE A 89 -11.27 -6.17 -22.22
N GLU A 90 -12.51 -6.46 -22.66
CA GLU A 90 -12.93 -6.13 -24.03
C GLU A 90 -12.97 -4.61 -24.27
N THR A 91 -13.48 -3.84 -23.30
CA THR A 91 -13.41 -2.37 -23.35
C THR A 91 -11.95 -1.89 -23.45
N GLY A 92 -11.05 -2.47 -22.66
CA GLY A 92 -9.63 -2.15 -22.73
C GLY A 92 -9.01 -2.46 -24.11
N LYS A 93 -9.37 -3.59 -24.74
CA LYS A 93 -8.90 -3.95 -26.09
C LYS A 93 -9.38 -2.95 -27.14
N ASP A 94 -10.64 -2.52 -27.08
CA ASP A 94 -11.18 -1.51 -28.01
C ASP A 94 -10.50 -0.16 -27.82
N LEU A 95 -10.29 0.25 -26.56
CA LEU A 95 -9.56 1.48 -26.24
C LEU A 95 -8.11 1.43 -26.75
N ILE A 96 -7.42 0.29 -26.66
CA ILE A 96 -6.07 0.11 -27.22
C ILE A 96 -6.08 0.31 -28.73
N ARG A 97 -7.00 -0.36 -29.46
CA ARG A 97 -7.12 -0.25 -30.92
C ARG A 97 -7.33 1.19 -31.37
N ILE A 98 -8.25 1.91 -30.73
CA ILE A 98 -8.53 3.31 -31.07
C ILE A 98 -7.34 4.19 -30.72
N LYS A 99 -6.77 4.05 -29.52
CA LYS A 99 -5.61 4.84 -29.08
C LYS A 99 -4.46 4.77 -30.08
N ASP A 100 -4.19 3.58 -30.62
CA ASP A 100 -3.11 3.37 -31.58
C ASP A 100 -3.45 3.90 -32.99
N SER A 101 -4.73 4.07 -33.31
CA SER A 101 -5.20 4.67 -34.57
C SER A 101 -5.23 6.21 -34.57
N ILE A 102 -5.37 6.85 -33.39
CA ILE A 102 -5.52 8.31 -33.26
C ILE A 102 -4.43 8.95 -32.38
N SER A 103 -3.24 9.15 -32.95
CA SER A 103 -2.12 9.79 -32.25
C SER A 103 -2.45 11.22 -31.82
N GLY A 104 -2.25 11.53 -30.53
CA GLY A 104 -2.36 12.90 -29.99
C GLY A 104 -3.79 13.40 -29.73
N HIS A 105 -4.82 12.65 -30.14
CA HIS A 105 -6.23 13.06 -29.96
C HIS A 105 -7.04 12.17 -29.01
N PHE A 106 -6.45 11.07 -28.52
CA PHE A 106 -7.13 10.07 -27.70
C PHE A 106 -7.81 10.65 -26.44
N ASP A 107 -7.10 11.45 -25.64
CA ASP A 107 -7.67 12.04 -24.41
C ASP A 107 -8.83 13.00 -24.71
N LYS A 108 -8.77 13.71 -25.84
CA LYS A 108 -9.85 14.61 -26.28
C LYS A 108 -11.06 13.82 -26.75
N TRP A 109 -10.84 12.75 -27.51
CA TRP A 109 -11.89 11.84 -27.96
C TRP A 109 -12.61 11.19 -26.78
N LEU A 110 -11.86 10.70 -25.78
CA LEU A 110 -12.43 10.12 -24.56
C LEU A 110 -13.41 11.07 -23.86
N LYS A 111 -13.03 12.36 -23.73
CA LYS A 111 -13.86 13.39 -23.09
C LYS A 111 -15.14 13.73 -23.87
N ILE A 112 -15.14 13.52 -25.18
CA ILE A 112 -16.28 13.85 -26.05
C ILE A 112 -17.28 12.69 -26.08
N GLU A 113 -16.79 11.46 -26.23
CA GLU A 113 -17.64 10.28 -26.42
C GLU A 113 -18.10 9.64 -25.10
N PHE A 114 -17.34 9.83 -24.02
CA PHE A 114 -17.61 9.16 -22.75
C PHE A 114 -17.61 10.14 -21.58
N GLU A 115 -18.45 9.83 -20.59
CA GLU A 115 -18.47 10.52 -19.30
C GLU A 115 -17.43 9.95 -18.31
N MET A 116 -16.58 9.02 -18.75
CA MET A 116 -15.56 8.42 -17.88
C MET A 116 -14.30 9.29 -17.77
N SER A 117 -13.63 9.24 -16.63
CA SER A 117 -12.35 9.90 -16.45
C SER A 117 -11.26 9.25 -17.31
N LYS A 118 -10.21 10.04 -17.62
CA LYS A 118 -9.00 9.52 -18.26
C LYS A 118 -8.43 8.34 -17.47
N GLY A 119 -8.40 8.43 -16.13
CA GLY A 119 -7.92 7.35 -15.26
C GLY A 119 -8.68 6.04 -15.46
N SER A 120 -10.01 6.08 -15.57
CA SER A 120 -10.83 4.89 -15.83
C SER A 120 -10.51 4.24 -17.18
N ALA A 121 -10.35 5.03 -18.25
CA ALA A 121 -9.94 4.51 -19.55
C ALA A 121 -8.56 3.82 -19.49
N TRP A 122 -7.59 4.42 -18.80
CA TRP A 122 -6.26 3.82 -18.60
C TRP A 122 -6.32 2.56 -17.74
N ASN A 123 -7.21 2.47 -16.76
CA ASN A 123 -7.41 1.26 -15.97
C ASN A 123 -7.91 0.10 -16.84
N TYR A 124 -8.86 0.35 -17.75
CA TYR A 124 -9.31 -0.66 -18.70
C TYR A 124 -8.18 -1.09 -19.66
N ILE A 125 -7.45 -0.12 -20.23
CA ILE A 125 -6.30 -0.39 -21.09
C ILE A 125 -5.27 -1.27 -20.37
N ASN A 126 -4.84 -0.87 -19.17
CA ASN A 126 -3.83 -1.61 -18.40
C ASN A 126 -4.32 -3.02 -18.02
N THR A 127 -5.60 -3.14 -17.67
CA THR A 127 -6.23 -4.44 -17.38
C THR A 127 -6.17 -5.35 -18.60
N ALA A 128 -6.54 -4.85 -19.78
CA ALA A 128 -6.46 -5.61 -21.02
C ALA A 128 -5.00 -5.96 -21.40
N LEU A 129 -4.06 -5.02 -21.25
CA LEU A 129 -2.65 -5.25 -21.56
C LEU A 129 -2.03 -6.37 -20.71
N HIS A 130 -2.45 -6.50 -19.46
CA HIS A 130 -1.82 -7.43 -18.52
C HIS A 130 -2.60 -8.72 -18.26
N PHE A 131 -3.92 -8.72 -18.48
CA PHE A 131 -4.78 -9.84 -18.09
C PHE A 131 -5.65 -10.39 -19.22
N ALA A 132 -5.47 -9.94 -20.48
CA ALA A 132 -6.21 -10.50 -21.61
C ALA A 132 -6.05 -12.02 -21.77
N ASP A 133 -4.85 -12.56 -21.48
CA ASP A 133 -4.55 -13.99 -21.59
C ASP A 133 -4.87 -14.77 -20.30
N VAL A 134 -5.20 -14.08 -19.22
CA VAL A 134 -5.50 -14.66 -17.89
C VAL A 134 -6.79 -14.05 -17.30
N PRO A 135 -7.94 -14.17 -17.98
CA PRO A 135 -9.19 -13.52 -17.56
C PRO A 135 -9.66 -13.94 -16.16
N LYS A 136 -9.25 -15.14 -15.72
CA LYS A 136 -9.50 -15.67 -14.37
C LYS A 136 -9.07 -14.71 -13.24
N VAL A 137 -8.04 -13.90 -13.47
CA VAL A 137 -7.57 -12.88 -12.50
C VAL A 137 -8.66 -11.83 -12.26
N VAL A 138 -9.33 -11.40 -13.33
CA VAL A 138 -10.37 -10.37 -13.27
C VAL A 138 -11.67 -10.97 -12.71
N GLU A 139 -11.92 -12.27 -12.91
CA GLU A 139 -13.08 -12.99 -12.34
C GLU A 139 -12.98 -13.21 -10.83
N ILE A 140 -11.77 -13.39 -10.30
CA ILE A 140 -11.55 -13.71 -8.89
C ILE A 140 -11.36 -12.46 -8.04
N LEU A 141 -10.64 -11.47 -8.57
CA LEU A 141 -10.30 -10.26 -7.81
C LEU A 141 -11.33 -9.15 -8.02
N PRO A 142 -11.63 -8.35 -6.98
CA PRO A 142 -12.46 -7.16 -7.16
C PRO A 142 -11.84 -6.19 -8.19
N PRO A 143 -12.65 -5.47 -9.00
CA PRO A 143 -12.14 -4.57 -10.04
C PRO A 143 -11.10 -3.56 -9.56
N ALA A 144 -11.30 -2.98 -8.37
CA ALA A 144 -10.35 -2.05 -7.77
C ALA A 144 -8.96 -2.68 -7.54
N THR A 145 -8.93 -3.95 -7.12
CA THR A 145 -7.68 -4.70 -6.91
C THR A 145 -7.03 -5.07 -8.23
N VAL A 146 -7.83 -5.43 -9.25
CA VAL A 146 -7.35 -5.68 -10.62
C VAL A 146 -6.67 -4.44 -11.18
N TYR A 147 -7.28 -3.25 -11.04
CA TYR A 147 -6.68 -2.00 -11.50
C TYR A 147 -5.37 -1.68 -10.79
N LYS A 148 -5.33 -1.86 -9.46
CA LYS A 148 -4.09 -1.72 -8.69
C LYS A 148 -3.01 -2.70 -9.18
N LEU A 149 -3.35 -3.95 -9.47
CA LEU A 149 -2.41 -4.97 -9.94
C LEU A 149 -1.93 -4.70 -11.37
N ALA A 150 -2.81 -4.17 -12.23
CA ALA A 150 -2.50 -3.75 -13.61
C ALA A 150 -1.71 -2.43 -13.68
N ALA A 151 -1.74 -1.61 -12.63
CA ALA A 151 -1.10 -0.30 -12.66
C ALA A 151 0.40 -0.39 -12.95
N LYS A 152 0.93 0.58 -13.70
CA LYS A 152 2.36 0.69 -14.04
C LYS A 152 3.26 0.72 -12.80
N ALA A 153 2.78 1.33 -11.72
CA ALA A 153 3.52 1.43 -10.45
C ALA A 153 3.61 0.08 -9.71
N THR A 154 2.88 -0.95 -10.13
CA THR A 154 2.96 -2.28 -9.53
C THR A 154 4.11 -3.06 -10.17
N PRO A 155 5.11 -3.50 -9.39
CA PRO A 155 6.21 -4.30 -9.89
C PRO A 155 5.74 -5.58 -10.60
N GLU A 156 6.45 -5.94 -11.67
CA GLU A 156 6.07 -7.07 -12.55
C GLU A 156 6.17 -8.41 -11.83
N ASP A 157 7.13 -8.57 -10.91
CA ASP A 157 7.30 -9.75 -10.06
C ASP A 157 6.06 -10.02 -9.20
N VAL A 158 5.52 -8.99 -8.55
CA VAL A 158 4.28 -9.10 -7.75
C VAL A 158 3.10 -9.47 -8.62
N ARG A 159 2.98 -8.84 -9.79
CA ARG A 159 1.90 -9.14 -10.75
C ARG A 159 1.95 -10.60 -11.16
N ASN A 160 3.12 -11.08 -11.60
CA ASN A 160 3.30 -12.45 -12.07
C ASN A 160 3.07 -13.48 -10.96
N ALA A 161 3.51 -13.20 -9.74
CA ALA A 161 3.27 -14.07 -8.58
C ALA A 161 1.77 -14.24 -8.30
N VAL A 162 0.99 -13.15 -8.31
CA VAL A 162 -0.46 -13.20 -8.09
C VAL A 162 -1.18 -13.93 -9.25
N VAL A 163 -0.78 -13.68 -10.49
CA VAL A 163 -1.31 -14.38 -11.67
C VAL A 163 -1.04 -15.90 -11.57
N GLN A 164 0.17 -16.28 -11.18
CA GLN A 164 0.56 -17.68 -11.01
C GLN A 164 -0.25 -18.36 -9.90
N GLU A 165 -0.42 -17.70 -8.76
CA GLU A 165 -1.22 -18.19 -7.62
C GLU A 165 -2.67 -18.46 -8.05
N ILE A 166 -3.30 -17.50 -8.73
CA ILE A 166 -4.66 -17.64 -9.26
C ILE A 166 -4.78 -18.75 -10.30
N THR A 167 -3.79 -18.85 -11.19
CA THR A 167 -3.76 -19.89 -12.23
C THR A 167 -3.61 -21.28 -11.59
N SER A 168 -2.83 -21.40 -10.53
CA SER A 168 -2.65 -22.65 -9.75
C SER A 168 -3.88 -23.04 -8.92
N GLY A 169 -4.90 -22.19 -8.84
CA GLY A 169 -6.16 -22.45 -8.13
C GLY A 169 -6.22 -21.92 -6.71
N VAL A 170 -5.19 -21.22 -6.25
CA VAL A 170 -5.20 -20.50 -4.97
C VAL A 170 -5.95 -19.18 -5.17
N VAL A 171 -6.83 -18.83 -4.23
CA VAL A 171 -7.63 -17.60 -4.27
C VAL A 171 -7.07 -16.62 -3.25
N PRO A 172 -6.17 -15.70 -3.65
CA PRO A 172 -5.63 -14.71 -2.73
C PRO A 172 -6.71 -13.71 -2.33
N THR A 173 -6.69 -13.29 -1.07
CA THR A 173 -7.65 -12.28 -0.59
C THR A 173 -7.32 -10.91 -1.16
N LYS A 174 -8.32 -10.03 -1.28
CA LYS A 174 -8.13 -8.62 -1.64
C LYS A 174 -7.05 -7.96 -0.77
N GLN A 175 -7.11 -8.17 0.54
CA GLN A 175 -6.19 -7.54 1.49
C GLN A 175 -4.76 -8.03 1.29
N ASP A 176 -4.57 -9.32 1.03
CA ASP A 176 -3.24 -9.88 0.78
C ASP A 176 -2.62 -9.32 -0.50
N VAL A 177 -3.38 -9.26 -1.59
CA VAL A 177 -2.89 -8.70 -2.87
C VAL A 177 -2.54 -7.22 -2.70
N GLU A 178 -3.40 -6.43 -2.07
CA GLU A 178 -3.14 -5.01 -1.85
C GLU A 178 -1.95 -4.76 -0.92
N ARG A 179 -1.77 -5.58 0.13
CA ARG A 179 -0.60 -5.54 1.00
C ARG A 179 0.68 -5.80 0.21
N ARG A 180 0.73 -6.86 -0.59
CA ARG A 180 1.90 -7.21 -1.41
C ARG A 180 2.25 -6.10 -2.41
N ILE A 181 1.25 -5.48 -3.04
CA ILE A 181 1.46 -4.33 -3.93
C ILE A 181 2.05 -3.15 -3.16
N ALA A 182 1.50 -2.82 -2.00
CA ALA A 182 1.96 -1.71 -1.17
C ALA A 182 3.41 -1.92 -0.69
N GLU A 183 3.73 -3.10 -0.17
CA GLU A 183 5.08 -3.46 0.29
C GLU A 183 6.10 -3.40 -0.85
N ALA A 184 5.75 -3.89 -2.04
CA ALA A 184 6.65 -3.86 -3.18
C ALA A 184 6.87 -2.43 -3.71
N ARG A 185 5.83 -1.60 -3.75
CA ARG A 185 5.96 -0.17 -4.09
C ARG A 185 6.82 0.57 -3.08
N GLN A 186 6.63 0.30 -1.80
CA GLN A 186 7.41 0.93 -0.75
C GLN A 186 8.89 0.56 -0.86
N ARG A 187 9.20 -0.72 -1.06
CA ARG A 187 10.58 -1.19 -1.30
C ARG A 187 11.22 -0.50 -2.51
N ALA A 188 10.53 -0.46 -3.64
CA ALA A 188 11.03 0.20 -4.85
C ALA A 188 11.27 1.71 -4.62
N ALA A 189 10.40 2.38 -3.87
CA ALA A 189 10.56 3.80 -3.53
C ALA A 189 11.75 4.02 -2.59
N ASP A 190 11.95 3.14 -1.61
CA ASP A 190 13.07 3.24 -0.67
C ASP A 190 14.41 2.95 -1.35
N GLU A 191 14.46 1.98 -2.25
CA GLU A 191 15.64 1.70 -3.09
C GLU A 191 16.01 2.89 -3.98
N GLU A 192 15.01 3.52 -4.62
CA GLU A 192 15.23 4.72 -5.45
C GLU A 192 15.73 5.91 -4.60
N ARG A 193 15.16 6.11 -3.41
CA ARG A 193 15.62 7.15 -2.47
C ARG A 193 17.04 6.88 -2.01
N ALA A 194 17.36 5.64 -1.66
CA ALA A 194 18.70 5.23 -1.26
C ALA A 194 19.71 5.47 -2.40
N ARG A 195 19.36 5.15 -3.65
CA ARG A 195 20.22 5.41 -4.81
C ARG A 195 20.49 6.90 -4.99
N LYS A 196 19.44 7.73 -4.99
CA LYS A 196 19.59 9.19 -5.12
C LYS A 196 20.40 9.79 -3.98
N GLN A 197 20.21 9.30 -2.76
CA GLN A 197 20.99 9.73 -1.61
C GLN A 197 22.47 9.37 -1.78
N ALA A 198 22.78 8.16 -2.21
CA ALA A 198 24.16 7.73 -2.49
C ALA A 198 24.80 8.57 -3.62
N GLU A 199 24.06 8.85 -4.71
CA GLU A 199 24.52 9.72 -5.79
C GLU A 199 24.82 11.14 -5.30
N HIS A 200 23.94 11.71 -4.47
CA HIS A 200 24.14 13.03 -3.87
C HIS A 200 25.36 13.07 -2.96
N GLU A 201 25.53 12.07 -2.08
CA GLU A 201 26.68 11.96 -1.19
C GLU A 201 28.00 11.82 -1.96
N GLN A 202 28.01 11.06 -3.06
CA GLN A 202 29.17 10.96 -3.95
C GLN A 202 29.50 12.31 -4.60
N ALA A 203 28.49 13.02 -5.13
CA ALA A 203 28.67 14.32 -5.74
C ALA A 203 29.21 15.36 -4.73
N GLU A 204 28.69 15.37 -3.50
CA GLU A 204 29.19 16.24 -2.43
C GLU A 204 30.62 15.89 -2.02
N ALA A 205 30.96 14.60 -1.91
CA ALA A 205 32.31 14.16 -1.59
C ALA A 205 33.31 14.58 -2.68
N GLU A 206 32.94 14.46 -3.95
CA GLU A 206 33.78 14.92 -5.06
C GLU A 206 33.93 16.44 -5.06
N ARG A 207 32.85 17.18 -4.80
CA ARG A 207 32.89 18.64 -4.67
C ARG A 207 33.83 19.07 -3.55
N GLN A 208 33.72 18.46 -2.37
CA GLN A 208 34.60 18.76 -1.24
C GLN A 208 36.06 18.50 -1.58
N LYS A 209 36.36 17.38 -2.27
CA LYS A 209 37.72 17.07 -2.70
C LYS A 209 38.28 18.13 -3.67
N ARG A 210 37.45 18.63 -4.59
CA ARG A 210 37.84 19.72 -5.51
C ARG A 210 38.09 21.02 -4.76
N GLU A 211 37.23 21.37 -3.81
CA GLU A 211 37.37 22.57 -2.99
C GLU A 211 38.63 22.51 -2.10
N ASP A 212 38.92 21.36 -1.49
CA ASP A 212 40.12 21.14 -0.67
C ASP A 212 41.40 21.25 -1.49
N GLU A 213 41.43 20.69 -2.70
CA GLU A 213 42.56 20.81 -3.62
C GLU A 213 42.75 22.26 -4.08
N GLN A 214 41.67 22.97 -4.45
CA GLN A 214 41.74 24.38 -4.82
C GLN A 214 42.25 25.26 -3.67
N ALA A 215 41.79 25.02 -2.44
CA ALA A 215 42.26 25.70 -1.25
C ALA A 215 43.76 25.44 -1.01
N TRP A 216 44.22 24.21 -1.22
CA TRP A 216 45.64 23.87 -1.15
C TRP A 216 46.46 24.59 -2.22
N GLN A 217 45.99 24.61 -3.47
CA GLN A 217 46.67 25.30 -4.58
C GLN A 217 46.80 26.81 -4.33
N ALA A 218 45.76 27.45 -3.77
CA ALA A 218 45.82 28.86 -3.38
C ALA A 218 46.88 29.09 -2.28
N ARG A 219 46.88 28.27 -1.22
CA ARG A 219 47.86 28.33 -0.13
C ARG A 219 49.29 28.09 -0.63
N ALA A 220 49.49 27.15 -1.55
CA ALA A 220 50.81 26.87 -2.13
C ALA A 220 51.35 28.07 -2.92
N LYS A 221 50.49 28.76 -3.69
CA LYS A 221 50.87 29.99 -4.41
C LYS A 221 51.27 31.11 -3.44
N GLU A 222 50.54 31.30 -2.34
CA GLU A 222 50.89 32.28 -1.31
C GLU A 222 52.24 31.98 -0.65
N LEU A 223 52.50 30.71 -0.31
CA LEU A 223 53.78 30.29 0.28
C LEU A 223 54.95 30.52 -0.70
N THR A 224 54.73 30.26 -1.99
CA THR A 224 55.72 30.53 -3.04
C THR A 224 55.98 32.03 -3.19
N GLY A 225 54.93 32.85 -3.21
CA GLY A 225 55.04 34.31 -3.25
C GLY A 225 55.73 34.92 -2.02
N ALA A 226 55.65 34.25 -0.87
CA ALA A 226 56.37 34.60 0.35
C ALA A 226 57.85 34.15 0.36
N GLY A 227 58.36 33.57 -0.74
CA GLY A 227 59.75 33.14 -0.87
C GLY A 227 60.10 31.86 -0.11
N LYS A 228 59.11 31.04 0.27
CA LYS A 228 59.37 29.75 0.91
C LYS A 228 59.97 28.75 -0.07
N THR A 229 60.84 27.90 0.45
CA THR A 229 61.47 26.82 -0.32
C THR A 229 60.50 25.67 -0.58
N GLU A 230 60.72 24.91 -1.65
CA GLU A 230 59.90 23.74 -2.00
C GLU A 230 59.78 22.75 -0.83
N ALA A 231 60.86 22.54 -0.07
CA ALA A 231 60.87 21.65 1.10
C ALA A 231 59.93 22.14 2.22
N GLU A 232 59.77 23.45 2.39
CA GLU A 232 58.83 24.03 3.36
C GLU A 232 57.38 23.93 2.88
N ILE A 233 57.14 24.09 1.57
CA ILE A 233 55.81 23.90 0.97
C ILE A 233 55.36 22.45 1.13
N GLN A 234 56.24 21.47 0.89
CA GLN A 234 55.93 20.05 1.09
C GLN A 234 55.62 19.71 2.56
N LYS A 235 56.37 20.28 3.52
CA LYS A 235 56.05 20.11 4.95
C LYS A 235 54.68 20.68 5.32
N GLU A 236 54.31 21.84 4.77
CA GLU A 236 52.97 22.39 4.97
C GLU A 236 51.87 21.55 4.30
N ARG A 237 52.16 20.91 3.16
CA ARG A 237 51.24 19.97 2.51
C ARG A 237 50.93 18.78 3.39
N GLN A 238 51.98 18.16 3.93
CA GLN A 238 51.83 17.01 4.83
C GLN A 238 51.03 17.39 6.09
N LYS A 239 51.24 18.57 6.66
CA LYS A 239 50.42 19.07 7.78
C LYS A 239 48.97 19.31 7.37
N TRP A 240 48.74 19.87 6.19
CA TRP A 240 47.40 20.08 5.65
C TRP A 240 46.66 18.76 5.46
N GLU A 241 47.28 17.79 4.79
CA GLU A 241 46.73 16.45 4.53
C GLU A 241 46.46 15.67 5.82
N THR A 242 47.35 15.76 6.83
CA THR A 242 47.11 15.13 8.13
C THR A 242 45.97 15.80 8.90
N ALA A 243 45.83 17.12 8.81
CA ALA A 243 44.74 17.85 9.43
C ALA A 243 43.38 17.57 8.74
N THR A 244 43.34 17.53 7.40
CA THR A 244 42.12 17.16 6.65
C THR A 244 41.74 15.71 6.90
N ALA A 245 42.69 14.78 6.91
CA ALA A 245 42.45 13.37 7.25
C ALA A 245 41.90 13.21 8.68
N LYS A 246 42.42 13.97 9.67
CA LYS A 246 41.89 13.97 11.04
C LYS A 246 40.44 14.45 11.08
N LYS A 247 40.13 15.57 10.43
CA LYS A 247 38.75 16.10 10.34
C LYS A 247 37.80 15.11 9.66
N ALA A 248 38.24 14.45 8.59
CA ALA A 248 37.46 13.43 7.90
C ALA A 248 37.14 12.24 8.82
N ARG A 249 38.12 11.75 9.60
CA ARG A 249 37.91 10.69 10.59
C ARG A 249 36.94 11.11 11.70
N GLU A 250 37.04 12.33 12.20
CA GLU A 250 36.10 12.86 13.20
C GLU A 250 34.67 12.95 12.65
N LYS A 251 34.50 13.38 11.39
CA LYS A 251 33.19 13.41 10.71
C LYS A 251 32.60 12.00 10.54
N ASP A 252 33.41 11.05 10.06
CA ASP A 252 33.01 9.64 9.91
C ASP A 252 32.62 9.01 11.26
N ASN A 253 33.42 9.22 12.30
CA ASN A 253 33.10 8.75 13.66
C ASN A 253 31.78 9.34 14.19
N ARG A 254 31.52 10.64 13.92
CA ARG A 254 30.26 11.28 14.31
C ARG A 254 29.06 10.71 13.55
N LEU A 255 29.22 10.41 12.26
CA LEU A 255 28.18 9.80 11.44
C LEU A 255 27.86 8.37 11.91
N LYS A 256 28.89 7.55 12.12
CA LYS A 256 28.74 6.19 12.67
C LYS A 256 28.10 6.19 14.06
N ALA A 257 28.47 7.14 14.92
CA ALA A 257 27.84 7.29 16.23
C ALA A 257 26.36 7.69 16.12
N LYS A 258 25.98 8.49 15.12
CA LYS A 258 24.58 8.85 14.85
C LYS A 258 23.79 7.65 14.34
N GLN A 259 24.30 6.94 13.34
CA GLN A 259 23.68 5.72 12.80
C GLN A 259 23.45 4.68 13.90
N LYS A 260 24.47 4.43 14.73
CA LYS A 260 24.35 3.50 15.86
C LYS A 260 23.22 3.88 16.83
N ARG A 261 23.02 5.18 17.10
CA ARG A 261 21.92 5.66 17.96
C ARG A 261 20.56 5.48 17.30
N GLU A 262 20.46 5.76 16.00
CA GLU A 262 19.23 5.54 15.22
C GLU A 262 18.86 4.05 15.18
N GLU A 263 19.83 3.16 14.94
CA GLU A 263 19.64 1.69 15.00
C GLU A 263 19.24 1.19 16.39
N GLU A 264 19.80 1.77 17.46
CA GLU A 264 19.42 1.44 18.84
C GLU A 264 17.98 1.89 19.15
N GLN A 265 17.61 3.12 18.76
CA GLN A 265 16.24 3.63 18.90
C GLN A 265 15.22 2.78 18.11
N GLN A 266 15.59 2.38 16.88
CA GLN A 266 14.75 1.52 16.06
C GLN A 266 14.53 0.16 16.71
N ARG A 267 15.61 -0.48 17.19
CA ARG A 267 15.52 -1.75 17.93
C ARG A 267 14.68 -1.63 19.20
N GLU A 268 14.81 -0.53 19.94
CA GLU A 268 13.98 -0.28 21.12
C GLU A 268 12.50 -0.06 20.77
N HIS A 269 12.21 0.63 19.66
CA HIS A 269 10.86 0.79 19.17
C HIS A 269 10.25 -0.54 18.73
N GLU A 270 10.99 -1.36 17.99
CA GLU A 270 10.57 -2.71 17.57
C GLU A 270 10.34 -3.63 18.77
N ALA A 271 11.25 -3.63 19.75
CA ALA A 271 11.06 -4.39 20.98
C ALA A 271 9.77 -3.99 21.73
N ARG A 272 9.49 -2.68 21.80
CA ARG A 272 8.23 -2.18 22.39
C ARG A 272 7.00 -2.55 21.57
N GLN A 273 7.10 -2.66 20.25
CA GLN A 273 5.99 -3.15 19.41
C GLN A 273 5.74 -4.63 19.67
N VAL A 274 6.79 -5.46 19.68
CA VAL A 274 6.69 -6.90 19.99
C VAL A 274 6.06 -7.11 21.37
N GLU A 275 6.47 -6.33 22.37
CA GLU A 275 5.88 -6.38 23.70
C GLU A 275 4.39 -5.99 23.69
N ARG A 276 4.01 -4.94 22.95
CA ARG A 276 2.60 -4.54 22.80
C ARG A 276 1.77 -5.61 22.09
N ASP A 277 2.31 -6.21 21.03
CA ASP A 277 1.62 -7.26 20.29
C ASP A 277 1.42 -8.51 21.15
N LEU A 278 2.42 -8.87 21.97
CA LEU A 278 2.29 -9.93 22.95
C LEU A 278 1.23 -9.61 24.00
N GLN A 279 1.25 -8.40 24.59
CA GLN A 279 0.23 -7.96 25.54
C GLN A 279 -1.18 -8.01 24.93
N ARG A 280 -1.31 -7.60 23.66
CA ARG A 280 -2.56 -7.63 22.92
C ARG A 280 -3.03 -9.07 22.67
N GLN A 281 -2.12 -9.97 22.31
CA GLN A 281 -2.43 -11.39 22.15
C GLN A 281 -2.92 -11.99 23.47
N THR A 282 -2.20 -11.77 24.57
CA THR A 282 -2.61 -12.22 25.91
C THR A 282 -3.99 -11.67 26.30
N ALA A 283 -4.28 -10.42 25.95
CA ALA A 283 -5.60 -9.82 26.18
C ALA A 283 -6.71 -10.51 25.37
N TYR A 284 -6.44 -10.90 24.12
CA TYR A 284 -7.38 -11.69 23.31
C TYR A 284 -7.62 -13.07 23.92
N GLU A 285 -6.54 -13.79 24.28
CA GLU A 285 -6.64 -15.10 24.92
C GLU A 285 -7.43 -15.04 26.23
N ALA A 286 -7.19 -14.02 27.06
CA ALA A 286 -7.96 -13.79 28.28
C ALA A 286 -9.45 -13.49 27.99
N ALA A 287 -9.73 -12.68 26.97
CA ALA A 287 -11.11 -12.35 26.58
C ALA A 287 -11.85 -13.58 26.03
N ASP A 288 -11.17 -14.43 25.27
CA ASP A 288 -11.73 -15.67 24.75
C ASP A 288 -11.99 -16.66 25.88
N PHE A 289 -11.06 -16.82 26.82
CA PHE A 289 -11.27 -17.62 28.03
C PHE A 289 -12.51 -17.18 28.84
N ILE A 290 -12.67 -15.86 29.05
CA ILE A 290 -13.85 -15.32 29.75
C ILE A 290 -15.13 -15.58 28.96
N ARG A 291 -15.10 -15.42 27.63
CA ARG A 291 -16.25 -15.68 26.76
C ARG A 291 -16.68 -17.15 26.79
N GLU A 292 -15.72 -18.08 26.71
CA GLU A 292 -15.98 -19.51 26.79
C GLU A 292 -16.57 -19.91 28.14
N ARG A 293 -16.15 -19.28 29.24
CA ARG A 293 -16.58 -19.65 30.58
C ARG A 293 -17.92 -19.05 30.99
N LEU A 294 -18.21 -17.82 30.57
CA LEU A 294 -19.41 -17.08 30.98
C LEU A 294 -20.59 -17.28 30.01
N GLY A 295 -20.36 -17.61 28.73
CA GLY A 295 -21.43 -17.80 27.76
C GLY A 295 -22.40 -16.61 27.73
N ASP A 296 -23.68 -16.88 28.06
CA ASP A 296 -24.76 -15.88 28.06
C ASP A 296 -24.61 -14.81 29.16
N ASP A 297 -23.88 -15.10 30.25
CA ASP A 297 -23.66 -14.18 31.36
C ASP A 297 -22.59 -13.11 31.06
N LEU A 298 -21.92 -13.20 29.90
CA LEU A 298 -20.83 -12.29 29.52
C LEU A 298 -21.26 -10.81 29.53
N GLU A 299 -22.49 -10.51 29.10
CA GLU A 299 -22.96 -9.13 29.02
C GLU A 299 -23.27 -8.55 30.41
N ALA A 300 -23.79 -9.37 31.33
CA ALA A 300 -23.96 -9.00 32.72
C ALA A 300 -22.61 -8.74 33.39
N PHE A 301 -21.62 -9.61 33.15
CA PHE A 301 -20.25 -9.43 33.62
C PHE A 301 -19.61 -8.14 33.07
N ARG A 302 -19.73 -7.86 31.77
CA ARG A 302 -19.23 -6.60 31.17
C ARG A 302 -19.88 -5.37 31.81
N SER A 303 -21.19 -5.42 32.06
CA SER A 303 -21.91 -4.33 32.74
C SER A 303 -21.37 -4.08 34.15
N LEU A 304 -21.15 -5.13 34.94
CA LEU A 304 -20.56 -5.03 36.29
C LEU A 304 -19.12 -4.52 36.23
N LEU A 305 -18.30 -5.06 35.33
CA LEU A 305 -16.90 -4.67 35.15
C LEU A 305 -16.76 -3.20 34.74
N SER A 306 -17.64 -2.68 33.89
CA SER A 306 -17.64 -1.27 33.48
C SER A 306 -18.02 -0.30 34.61
N LYS A 307 -18.75 -0.77 35.61
CA LYS A 307 -19.14 0.00 36.81
C LYS A 307 -18.11 -0.12 37.93
N ALA A 308 -17.28 -1.16 37.89
CA ALA A 308 -16.21 -1.38 38.84
C ALA A 308 -14.98 -0.54 38.47
N ASP A 309 -14.29 0.00 39.47
CA ASP A 309 -12.99 0.62 39.27
C ASP A 309 -11.96 -0.46 38.87
N SER A 310 -11.32 -0.30 37.71
CA SER A 310 -10.44 -1.31 37.10
C SER A 310 -9.25 -1.66 38.00
N TRP A 311 -8.69 -0.68 38.72
CA TRP A 311 -7.58 -0.91 39.62
C TRP A 311 -8.02 -1.70 40.88
N THR A 312 -9.15 -1.31 41.48
CA THR A 312 -9.73 -1.98 42.66
C THR A 312 -10.15 -3.41 42.33
N PHE A 313 -10.79 -3.64 41.18
CA PHE A 313 -11.16 -4.97 40.70
C PHE A 313 -9.94 -5.89 40.55
N HIS A 314 -8.86 -5.38 39.96
CA HIS A 314 -7.62 -6.13 39.79
C HIS A 314 -6.94 -6.47 41.14
N GLN A 315 -6.99 -5.56 42.12
CA GLN A 315 -6.43 -5.82 43.46
C GLN A 315 -7.20 -6.90 44.23
N ILE A 316 -8.53 -6.90 44.16
CA ILE A 316 -9.36 -7.93 44.82
C ILE A 316 -9.06 -9.31 44.22
N LEU A 317 -8.99 -9.42 42.88
CA LEU A 317 -8.64 -10.67 42.17
C LEU A 317 -7.28 -11.25 42.58
N ILE A 318 -6.28 -10.39 42.82
CA ILE A 318 -4.94 -10.84 43.23
C ILE A 318 -4.91 -11.28 44.70
N ASN A 319 -5.66 -10.60 45.57
CA ASN A 319 -5.59 -10.85 47.01
C ASN A 319 -6.44 -12.05 47.46
N GLU A 320 -7.58 -12.34 46.83
CA GLU A 320 -8.39 -13.53 47.16
C GLU A 320 -7.66 -14.86 46.86
N ASN A 321 -6.76 -14.88 45.88
CA ASN A 321 -5.91 -16.04 45.59
C ASN A 321 -4.80 -16.28 46.62
N LYS A 322 -4.51 -15.32 47.51
CA LYS A 322 -3.49 -15.47 48.57
C LYS A 322 -4.06 -15.98 49.90
N GLU A 323 -5.37 -15.87 50.12
CA GLU A 323 -6.03 -16.40 51.32
C GLU A 323 -6.51 -17.85 51.16
N THR A 324 -6.48 -18.38 49.93
CA THR A 324 -6.94 -19.73 49.58
C THR A 324 -5.83 -20.72 49.20
N ALA A 325 -4.56 -20.30 49.21
CA ALA A 325 -3.36 -21.13 49.01
C ALA A 325 -2.58 -21.29 50.32
#